data_AF-A0A183AP45-F1
#
_entry.id   AF-A0A183AP45-F1
#
_cell.length_a   1.000
_cell.length_b   1.000
_cell.length_c   1.000
_cell.angle_alpha   90.00
_cell.angle_beta   90.00
_cell.angle_gamma   90.00
#
_symmetry.space_group_name_H-M   'P 1'
#
loop_
_entity.id
_entity.type
_entity.pdbx_description
1 polymer ?
#
loop_
_entity_poly.entity_id
_entity_poly.type
_entity_poly.pdbx_seq_one_letter_code
_entity_poly.pdbx_strand_id
1 'polypeptide(L)'
;MQEHLRDTRVKFYTRSIYVTRNETEIAGFLTTLAEKFVQDVSVGSYPAFHNSYYRVLVTLDSQCPKALEEAHQEALVHFGSDVTNYEPNPVRNAAEYVYRLATKSTDLGKRVSEAIQTIESALDRYT
;
A
#
# COMPACT_ATOMS: atom_id res chain seq x y z
N MET A 1 10.90 -4.00 -27.42
CA MET A 1 11.45 -5.00 -26.49
C MET A 1 10.31 -5.97 -26.20
N GLN A 2 10.33 -7.16 -26.79
CA GLN A 2 9.20 -8.11 -26.72
C GLN A 2 9.31 -8.92 -25.42
N GLU A 3 8.47 -8.62 -24.44
CA GLU A 3 8.41 -9.30 -23.13
C GLU A 3 7.99 -10.78 -23.33
N HIS A 4 8.97 -11.69 -23.42
CA HIS A 4 8.75 -13.13 -23.65
C HIS A 4 8.52 -13.96 -22.37
N LEU A 5 8.52 -13.35 -21.18
CA LEU A 5 8.57 -14.07 -19.90
C LEU A 5 7.24 -14.15 -19.13
N ARG A 6 6.16 -13.53 -19.63
CA ARG A 6 4.85 -13.53 -18.96
C ARG A 6 3.86 -14.39 -19.73
N ASP A 7 3.53 -15.56 -19.19
CA ASP A 7 2.35 -16.30 -19.64
C ASP A 7 1.11 -15.50 -19.24
N THR A 8 0.40 -14.95 -20.23
CA THR A 8 -0.73 -14.02 -20.02
C THR A 8 -1.94 -14.70 -19.37
N ARG A 9 -1.93 -16.03 -19.27
CA ARG A 9 -3.00 -16.83 -18.66
C ARG A 9 -2.87 -16.91 -17.14
N VAL A 10 -1.69 -16.64 -16.60
CA VAL A 10 -1.44 -16.66 -15.16
C VAL A 10 -1.50 -15.23 -14.63
N LYS A 11 -2.52 -14.95 -13.82
CA LYS A 11 -2.66 -13.67 -13.10
C LYS A 11 -2.30 -13.90 -11.65
N PHE A 12 -1.29 -13.18 -11.19
CA PHE A 12 -0.98 -13.06 -9.78
C PHE A 12 -1.58 -11.78 -9.22
N TYR A 13 -2.15 -11.90 -8.04
CA TYR A 13 -2.68 -10.81 -7.26
C TYR A 13 -1.75 -10.62 -6.07
N THR A 14 -1.29 -9.40 -5.86
CA THR A 14 -0.39 -9.06 -4.77
C THR A 14 -1.07 -8.09 -3.82
N ARG A 15 -0.97 -8.35 -2.51
CA ARG A 15 -1.34 -7.43 -1.44
C ARG A 15 -0.12 -7.10 -0.59
N SER A 16 -0.05 -5.87 -0.12
CA SER A 16 1.08 -5.35 0.65
C SER A 16 0.58 -4.73 1.94
N ILE A 17 1.19 -5.10 3.05
CA ILE A 17 0.88 -4.63 4.39
C ILE A 17 2.15 -4.03 4.98
N TYR A 18 2.08 -2.79 5.44
CA TYR A 18 3.19 -2.11 6.09
C TYR A 18 3.03 -2.21 7.60
N VAL A 19 4.00 -2.83 8.27
CA VAL A 19 3.92 -3.17 9.70
C VAL A 19 5.00 -2.42 10.48
N THR A 20 4.65 -1.90 11.66
CA THR A 20 5.58 -1.14 12.53
C THR A 20 6.41 -2.01 13.47
N ARG A 21 6.09 -3.30 13.61
CA ARG A 21 6.85 -4.29 14.39
C ARG A 21 8.08 -4.81 13.65
N ASN A 22 9.04 -5.35 14.40
CA ASN A 22 10.23 -5.97 13.82
C ASN A 22 9.92 -7.32 13.18
N GLU A 23 10.75 -7.72 12.22
CA GLU A 23 10.59 -9.00 11.50
C GLU A 23 10.60 -10.20 12.46
N THR A 24 11.50 -10.21 13.45
CA THR A 24 11.60 -11.27 14.45
C THR A 24 10.33 -11.47 15.28
N GLU A 25 9.53 -10.41 15.46
CA GLU A 25 8.28 -10.48 16.24
C GLU A 25 7.13 -11.03 15.41
N ILE A 26 7.16 -10.86 14.08
CA ILE A 26 6.09 -11.28 13.18
C ILE A 26 6.41 -12.59 12.44
N ALA A 27 7.67 -13.00 12.38
CA ALA A 27 8.12 -14.18 11.63
C ALA A 27 7.33 -15.45 12.01
N GLY A 28 7.06 -15.68 13.30
CA GLY A 28 6.29 -16.85 13.75
C GLY A 28 4.85 -16.86 13.21
N PHE A 29 4.20 -15.69 13.18
CA PHE A 29 2.87 -15.55 12.60
C PHE A 29 2.91 -15.75 11.08
N LEU A 30 3.88 -15.16 10.39
CA LEU A 30 4.01 -15.30 8.94
C LEU A 30 4.26 -16.75 8.52
N THR A 31 5.06 -17.51 9.28
CA THR A 31 5.23 -18.95 9.05
C THR A 31 3.91 -19.70 9.20
N THR A 32 3.16 -19.45 10.29
CA THR A 32 1.84 -20.06 10.51
C THR A 32 0.87 -19.73 9.37
N LEU A 33 0.87 -18.47 8.90
CA LEU A 33 0.03 -18.02 7.80
C LEU A 33 0.44 -18.70 6.48
N ALA A 34 1.74 -18.82 6.20
CA ALA A 34 2.27 -19.49 5.02
C ALA A 34 1.95 -21.00 5.04
N GLU A 35 2.02 -21.66 6.20
CA GLU A 35 1.64 -23.08 6.35
C GLU A 35 0.14 -23.29 6.12
N LYS A 36 -0.70 -22.36 6.62
CA LYS A 36 -2.15 -22.42 6.43
C LYS A 36 -2.58 -22.29 4.97
N PHE A 37 -1.86 -21.47 4.19
CA PHE A 37 -2.18 -21.16 2.79
C PHE A 37 -1.13 -21.66 1.79
N VAL A 38 -0.36 -22.71 2.15
CA VAL A 38 0.84 -23.17 1.44
C VAL A 38 0.64 -23.44 -0.07
N GLN A 39 -0.57 -23.82 -0.48
CA GLN A 39 -0.87 -24.13 -1.88
C GLN A 39 -1.32 -22.92 -2.70
N ASP A 40 -1.83 -21.89 -2.05
CA ASP A 40 -2.53 -20.79 -2.71
C ASP A 40 -1.83 -19.45 -2.55
N VAL A 41 -1.15 -19.19 -1.43
CA VAL A 41 -0.59 -17.87 -1.10
C VAL A 41 0.89 -17.97 -0.75
N SER A 42 1.71 -17.19 -1.46
CA SER A 42 3.10 -16.93 -1.12
C SER A 42 3.19 -15.74 -0.17
N VAL A 43 3.87 -15.93 0.96
CA VAL A 43 4.07 -14.89 1.99
C VAL A 43 5.54 -14.47 1.99
N GLY A 44 5.80 -13.17 1.91
CA GLY A 44 7.14 -12.60 2.01
C GLY A 44 7.21 -11.48 3.05
N SER A 45 8.33 -11.36 3.74
CA SER A 45 8.66 -10.26 4.64
C SER A 45 9.92 -9.54 4.17
N TYR A 46 9.88 -8.20 4.18
CA TYR A 46 11.01 -7.36 3.79
C TYR A 46 11.25 -6.28 4.85
N PRO A 47 12.28 -6.41 5.69
CA PRO A 47 12.61 -5.39 6.68
C PRO A 47 13.10 -4.10 6.00
N ALA A 48 12.59 -2.96 6.45
CA ALA A 48 12.98 -1.64 6.00
C ALA A 48 13.85 -0.96 7.07
N PHE A 49 15.15 -0.89 6.82
CA PHE A 49 16.12 -0.31 7.77
C PHE A 49 16.09 1.21 7.85
N HIS A 50 15.65 1.89 6.79
CA HIS A 50 15.74 3.35 6.65
C HIS A 50 14.35 4.00 6.46
N ASN A 51 13.30 3.44 7.06
CA ASN A 51 11.96 3.99 6.98
C ASN A 51 11.41 4.31 8.38
N SER A 52 10.94 5.54 8.58
CA SER A 52 10.38 5.99 9.87
C SER A 52 8.90 5.63 10.06
N TYR A 53 8.22 5.24 8.99
CA TYR A 53 6.77 4.96 8.98
C TYR A 53 6.45 3.49 9.19
N TYR A 54 7.30 2.58 8.72
CA TYR A 54 7.11 1.13 8.91
C TYR A 54 8.46 0.43 9.05
N ARG A 55 8.47 -0.74 9.69
CA ARG A 55 9.67 -1.56 9.89
C ARG A 55 9.73 -2.77 8.97
N VAL A 56 8.59 -3.35 8.61
CA VAL A 56 8.54 -4.51 7.72
C VAL A 56 7.42 -4.34 6.69
N LEU A 57 7.74 -4.61 5.43
CA LEU A 57 6.77 -4.77 4.35
C LEU A 57 6.45 -6.27 4.24
N VAL A 58 5.20 -6.63 4.51
CA VAL A 58 4.68 -7.98 4.28
C VAL A 58 3.97 -8.00 2.94
N THR A 59 4.34 -8.93 2.07
CA THR A 59 3.71 -9.13 0.76
C THR A 59 3.04 -10.49 0.71
N LEU A 60 1.79 -10.51 0.26
CA LEU A 60 1.03 -11.73 0.00
C LEU A 60 0.78 -11.79 -1.51
N ASP A 61 1.16 -12.89 -2.14
CA ASP A 61 0.99 -13.10 -3.57
C ASP A 61 0.24 -14.41 -3.83
N SER A 62 -0.73 -14.38 -4.73
CA SER A 62 -1.57 -15.55 -5.01
C SER A 62 -2.18 -15.51 -6.40
N GLN A 63 -2.42 -16.69 -6.99
CA GLN A 63 -3.24 -16.83 -8.19
C GLN A 63 -4.75 -16.88 -7.86
N CYS A 64 -5.08 -17.18 -6.60
CA CYS A 64 -6.44 -17.33 -6.10
C CYS A 64 -6.87 -16.08 -5.32
N PRO A 65 -7.64 -15.14 -5.93
CA PRO A 65 -7.97 -13.87 -5.27
C PRO A 65 -8.79 -14.03 -3.99
N LYS A 66 -9.57 -15.11 -3.84
CA LYS A 66 -10.32 -15.41 -2.60
C LYS A 66 -9.38 -15.76 -1.44
N ALA A 67 -8.50 -16.73 -1.65
CA ALA A 67 -7.52 -17.14 -0.65
C ALA A 67 -6.59 -15.99 -0.24
N LEU A 68 -6.22 -15.15 -1.21
CA LEU A 68 -5.45 -13.93 -0.93
C LEU A 68 -6.17 -12.96 -0.01
N GLU A 69 -7.45 -12.71 -0.25
CA GLU A 69 -8.24 -11.77 0.56
C GLU A 69 -8.48 -12.34 1.97
N GLU A 70 -8.70 -13.65 2.10
CA GLU A 70 -8.79 -14.33 3.40
C GLU A 70 -7.49 -14.22 4.20
N ALA A 71 -6.34 -14.54 3.58
CA ALA A 71 -5.03 -14.42 4.21
C ALA A 71 -4.69 -12.97 4.57
N HIS A 72 -5.04 -12.03 3.70
CA HIS A 72 -4.87 -10.59 3.93
C HIS A 72 -5.71 -10.11 5.11
N GLN A 73 -6.98 -10.51 5.20
CA GLN A 73 -7.85 -10.15 6.30
C GLN A 73 -7.35 -10.74 7.63
N GLU A 74 -6.89 -11.99 7.65
CA GLU A 74 -6.28 -12.58 8.85
C GLU A 74 -5.02 -11.84 9.30
N ALA A 75 -4.15 -11.47 8.36
CA ALA A 75 -2.97 -10.67 8.64
C ALA A 75 -3.34 -9.30 9.21
N LEU A 76 -4.34 -8.61 8.63
CA LEU A 76 -4.83 -7.33 9.13
C LEU A 76 -5.41 -7.44 10.55
N VAL A 77 -6.18 -8.50 10.84
CA VAL A 77 -6.73 -8.74 12.18
C VAL A 77 -5.61 -9.02 13.20
N HIS A 78 -4.59 -9.78 12.81
CA HIS A 78 -3.47 -10.10 13.68
C HIS A 78 -2.60 -8.86 14.00
N PHE A 79 -2.27 -8.07 12.97
CA PHE A 79 -1.45 -6.88 13.15
C PHE A 79 -2.22 -5.70 13.76
N GLY A 80 -3.53 -5.60 13.52
CA GLY A 80 -4.39 -4.60 14.15
C GLY A 80 -3.84 -3.17 14.03
N SER A 81 -3.46 -2.58 15.17
CA SER A 81 -2.90 -1.22 15.25
C SER A 81 -1.48 -1.09 14.73
N ASP A 82 -0.76 -2.19 14.51
CA ASP A 82 0.61 -2.18 13.99
C ASP A 82 0.66 -1.96 12.46
N VAL A 83 -0.50 -1.98 11.79
CA VAL A 83 -0.60 -1.70 10.35
C VAL A 83 -0.58 -0.20 10.10
N THR A 84 0.35 0.24 9.25
CA THR A 84 0.46 1.64 8.83
C THR A 84 -0.11 1.84 7.43
N ASN A 85 -0.94 2.87 7.27
CA ASN A 85 -1.40 3.32 5.96
C ASN A 85 -0.29 4.11 5.27
N TYR A 86 0.65 3.40 4.65
CA TYR A 86 1.79 3.97 3.95
C TYR A 86 1.53 4.08 2.44
N GLU A 87 1.83 5.25 1.87
CA GLU A 87 1.78 5.48 0.43
C GLU A 87 3.16 5.21 -0.19
N PRO A 88 3.32 4.19 -1.05
CA PRO A 88 4.60 3.89 -1.68
C PRO A 88 5.03 4.90 -2.75
N ASN A 89 4.10 5.65 -3.36
CA ASN A 89 4.42 6.59 -4.44
C ASN A 89 3.89 8.00 -4.15
N PRO A 90 4.37 8.66 -3.07
CA PRO A 90 3.79 9.91 -2.59
C PRO A 90 3.89 11.05 -3.61
N VAL A 91 5.00 11.13 -4.36
CA VAL A 91 5.21 12.17 -5.38
C VAL A 91 4.28 11.97 -6.57
N ARG A 92 4.18 10.73 -7.07
CA ARG A 92 3.34 10.41 -8.23
C ARG A 92 1.86 10.69 -7.96
N ASN A 93 1.41 10.35 -6.75
CA ASN A 93 0.00 10.48 -6.35
C ASN A 93 -0.29 11.81 -5.64
N ALA A 94 0.72 12.68 -5.47
CA ALA A 94 0.60 13.94 -4.73
C ALA A 94 -0.52 14.82 -5.28
N ALA A 95 -0.57 15.02 -6.60
CA ALA A 95 -1.57 15.87 -7.23
C ALA A 95 -2.99 15.38 -6.91
N GLU A 96 -3.27 14.10 -7.17
CA GLU A 96 -4.58 13.49 -6.86
C GLU A 96 -4.94 13.67 -5.38
N TYR A 97 -4.00 13.43 -4.48
CA TYR A 97 -4.23 13.57 -3.05
C TYR A 97 -4.48 15.00 -2.59
N VAL A 98 -3.79 15.97 -3.17
CA VAL A 98 -3.98 17.40 -2.90
C VAL A 98 -5.35 17.87 -3.41
N TYR A 99 -5.72 17.51 -4.64
CA TYR A 99 -7.05 17.83 -5.17
C TYR A 99 -8.17 17.15 -4.39
N ARG A 100 -7.98 15.88 -4.01
CA ARG A 100 -8.93 15.16 -3.13
C ARG A 100 -9.00 15.76 -1.72
N LEU A 101 -7.92 16.35 -1.22
CA LEU A 101 -7.93 17.06 0.05
C LEU A 101 -8.72 18.37 -0.04
N ALA A 102 -8.63 19.07 -1.18
CA ALA A 102 -9.38 20.30 -1.44
C ALA A 102 -10.90 20.11 -1.43
N THR A 103 -11.40 18.93 -1.80
CA THR A 103 -12.85 18.64 -1.78
C THR A 103 -13.40 18.34 -0.38
N LYS A 104 -12.54 18.15 0.63
CA LYS A 104 -12.98 17.89 2.00
C LYS A 104 -13.40 19.20 2.66
N SER A 105 -14.55 19.21 3.33
CA SER A 105 -15.08 20.37 4.07
C SER A 105 -14.32 20.71 5.37
N THR A 106 -13.11 20.21 5.55
CA THR A 106 -12.26 20.50 6.72
C THR A 106 -11.59 21.87 6.57
N ASP A 107 -11.14 22.46 7.68
CA ASP A 107 -10.41 23.74 7.65
C ASP A 107 -9.18 23.68 6.72
N LEU A 108 -8.41 22.59 6.82
CA LEU A 108 -7.28 22.31 5.94
C LEU A 108 -7.72 22.18 4.47
N GLY A 109 -8.82 21.46 4.19
CA GLY A 109 -9.33 21.28 2.84
C GLY A 109 -9.71 22.60 2.18
N LYS A 110 -10.36 23.51 2.92
CA LYS A 110 -10.68 24.87 2.44
C LYS A 110 -9.42 25.66 2.08
N ARG A 111 -8.44 25.71 2.98
CA ARG A 111 -7.16 26.41 2.73
C ARG A 111 -6.43 25.85 1.51
N VAL A 112 -6.41 24.52 1.36
CA VAL A 112 -5.80 23.85 0.21
C VAL A 112 -6.56 24.19 -1.07
N SER A 113 -7.89 24.22 -1.04
CA SER A 113 -8.71 24.63 -2.19
C SER A 113 -8.43 26.08 -2.61
N GLU A 114 -8.37 27.02 -1.67
CA GLU A 114 -8.08 28.42 -1.95
C GLU A 114 -6.66 28.61 -2.53
N ALA A 115 -5.68 27.88 -2.01
CA ALA A 115 -4.32 27.89 -2.52
C ALA A 115 -4.24 27.37 -3.97
N ILE A 116 -4.92 26.25 -4.27
CA ILE A 116 -5.00 25.70 -5.63
C ILE A 116 -5.64 26.73 -6.58
N GLN A 117 -6.78 27.32 -6.21
CA GLN A 117 -7.45 28.33 -7.03
C GLN A 117 -6.55 29.53 -7.34
N THR A 118 -5.76 29.97 -6.37
CA THR A 118 -4.81 31.06 -6.54
C THR A 118 -3.72 30.71 -7.55
N ILE A 119 -3.17 29.50 -7.47
CA ILE A 119 -2.12 29.03 -8.38
C ILE A 119 -2.67 28.87 -9.80
N GLU A 120 -3.83 28.21 -9.95
CA GLU A 120 -4.50 28.01 -11.24
C GLU A 120 -4.84 29.35 -11.91
N SER A 121 -5.36 30.32 -11.15
CA SER A 121 -5.65 31.67 -11.67
C SER A 121 -4.38 32.42 -12.10
N ALA A 122 -3.26 32.20 -11.41
CA ALA A 122 -1.98 32.78 -11.80
C ALA A 122 -1.43 32.10 -13.06
N LEU A 123 -1.53 30.78 -13.17
CA LEU A 123 -1.10 30.03 -14.35
C LEU A 123 -1.91 30.44 -15.59
N ASP A 124 -3.23 30.56 -15.49
CA ASP A 124 -4.11 31.03 -16.58
C ASP A 124 -3.74 32.44 -17.07
N ARG A 125 -3.32 33.32 -16.16
CA ARG A 125 -2.98 34.70 -16.48
C ARG A 125 -1.61 34.88 -17.15
N TYR A 126 -0.66 33.97 -16.91
CA TYR A 126 0.74 34.13 -17.30
C TYR A 126 1.29 32.99 -18.18
N THR A 127 0.43 32.06 -18.60
CA THR A 127 0.72 31.03 -19.61
C THR A 127 0.08 31.43 -20.94
#